data_AF-A0A8S9K1D1-F1
#
_entry.id   AF-A0A8S9K1D1-F1
#
_cell.length_a   1.000
_cell.length_b   1.000
_cell.length_c   1.000
_cell.angle_alpha   90.00
_cell.angle_beta   90.00
_cell.angle_gamma   90.00
#
_symmetry.space_group_name_H-M   'P 1'
#
loop_
_entity.id
_entity.type
_entity.pdbx_description
1 polymer ?
#
loop_
_entity_poly.entity_id
_entity_poly.type
_entity_poly.pdbx_seq_one_letter_code
_entity_poly.pdbx_strand_id
1 'polypeptide(L)'
;MWSHDQPSPRSPIPSPSPLANPHRQRCRSVFKLLVQREISPKTKFVPRKRLGVNRCGADSSCGTSSQPVSELGHNLISWLSRGNAVNMFQMYTLPLLPKMHYTQPLGVHLIERLRYQTLNAVAARLSRAEPPLGREVVEYMLDHDFHVWSMRRSKANFFRLVNVVSSLVWVARLVEAMRSWTKPVCSTVFVAVFLFMVLFPELILPSLFLYAAAVGVWRFRKRPRHPPHMDARISHAETVFPDELDEEFDTFPTSRGFEVVRMRYDRVRSIAGRIQTVVGDMASQGERAQALLSWRDPRATFIFLVFYLVSAVGFYVVPVKLTVAVAGLYYLRPPRFRRRLPSRGLSFFRRLPSRADSLL
;
A
#
# COMPACT_ATOMS: atom_id res chain seq x y z
N MET A 1 -1.98 56.48 -27.80
CA MET A 1 -2.38 57.66 -26.99
C MET A 1 -2.88 57.09 -25.67
N TRP A 2 -2.12 56.96 -24.60
CA TRP A 2 -0.94 57.69 -24.13
C TRP A 2 0.14 56.74 -23.60
N SER A 3 1.39 57.15 -23.79
CA SER A 3 2.61 56.58 -23.26
C SER A 3 2.95 57.22 -21.91
N HIS A 4 3.66 56.51 -21.03
CA HIS A 4 4.69 57.12 -20.19
C HIS A 4 5.73 56.08 -19.78
N ASP A 5 6.89 56.16 -20.45
CA ASP A 5 8.19 55.71 -19.97
C ASP A 5 8.72 56.69 -18.89
N GLN A 6 9.46 56.17 -17.90
CA GLN A 6 10.86 56.52 -17.52
C GLN A 6 11.21 56.22 -16.01
N PRO A 7 12.50 56.20 -15.55
CA PRO A 7 13.13 55.02 -14.95
C PRO A 7 13.74 55.18 -13.52
N SER A 8 14.31 54.05 -13.02
CA SER A 8 15.09 53.70 -11.80
C SER A 8 15.87 54.75 -10.96
N PRO A 9 16.25 54.41 -9.69
CA PRO A 9 17.66 54.01 -9.44
C PRO A 9 17.93 52.91 -8.36
N ARG A 10 19.04 52.18 -8.60
CA ARG A 10 19.95 51.33 -7.77
C ARG A 10 19.69 51.24 -6.23
N SER A 11 19.79 50.07 -5.58
CA SER A 11 21.07 49.38 -5.26
C SER A 11 20.92 47.88 -4.92
N PRO A 12 21.99 47.05 -5.04
CA PRO A 12 21.98 45.64 -4.69
C PRO A 12 22.41 45.41 -3.23
N ILE A 13 21.53 44.83 -2.42
CA ILE A 13 21.88 44.32 -1.09
C ILE A 13 22.59 42.97 -1.27
N PRO A 14 23.83 42.78 -0.77
CA PRO A 14 24.51 41.50 -0.88
C PRO A 14 23.81 40.47 0.01
N SER A 15 23.52 39.30 -0.56
CA SER A 15 23.03 38.15 0.17
C SER A 15 24.09 37.66 1.16
N PRO A 16 23.75 37.37 2.43
CA PRO A 16 24.69 36.75 3.34
C PRO A 16 24.99 35.33 2.85
N SER A 17 26.26 35.07 2.58
CA SER A 17 26.80 33.73 2.36
C SER A 17 26.33 32.78 3.47
N PRO A 18 25.75 31.61 3.14
CA PRO A 18 25.34 30.68 4.18
C PRO A 18 26.59 30.13 4.87
N LEU A 19 26.73 30.43 6.16
CA LEU A 19 27.70 29.79 7.04
C LEU A 19 27.56 28.27 6.87
N ALA A 20 28.61 27.65 6.35
CA ALA A 20 28.69 26.21 6.18
C ALA A 20 28.59 25.57 7.57
N ASN A 21 27.45 24.98 7.87
CA ASN A 21 27.25 24.24 9.12
C ASN A 21 28.08 22.94 9.03
N PRO A 22 29.15 22.78 9.84
CA PRO A 22 30.08 21.65 9.71
C PRO A 22 29.40 20.30 9.93
N HIS A 23 28.26 20.27 10.63
CA HIS A 23 27.46 19.06 10.86
C HIS A 23 26.81 18.53 9.57
N ARG A 24 26.36 19.42 8.68
CA ARG A 24 25.71 19.07 7.40
C ARG A 24 26.70 18.50 6.39
N GLN A 25 27.93 18.98 6.43
CA GLN A 25 29.02 18.52 5.55
C GLN A 25 29.59 17.17 6.01
N ARG A 26 29.60 16.94 7.33
CA ARG A 26 29.99 15.66 7.95
C ARG A 26 29.01 14.52 7.61
N CYS A 27 27.69 14.76 7.70
CA CYS A 27 26.69 13.73 7.33
C CYS A 27 26.71 13.39 5.83
N ARG A 28 26.92 14.37 4.94
CA ARG A 28 27.09 14.11 3.50
C ARG A 28 28.35 13.30 3.19
N SER A 29 29.44 13.54 3.93
CA SER A 29 30.69 12.78 3.80
C SER A 29 30.53 11.33 4.25
N VAL A 30 29.88 11.10 5.40
CA VAL A 30 29.61 9.74 5.91
C VAL A 30 28.67 8.98 4.99
N PHE A 31 27.64 9.62 4.44
CA PHE A 31 26.73 8.99 3.47
C PHE A 31 27.46 8.60 2.18
N LYS A 32 28.35 9.46 1.66
CA LYS A 32 29.20 9.11 0.50
C LYS A 32 30.18 7.96 0.82
N LEU A 33 30.74 7.93 2.03
CA LEU A 33 31.66 6.86 2.44
C LEU A 33 30.94 5.51 2.63
N LEU A 34 29.70 5.51 3.11
CA LEU A 34 28.89 4.29 3.23
C LEU A 34 28.47 3.76 1.86
N VAL A 35 28.05 4.63 0.95
CA VAL A 35 27.72 4.27 -0.44
C VAL A 35 28.95 3.73 -1.18
N GLN A 36 30.14 4.29 -0.94
CA GLN A 36 31.37 3.88 -1.62
C GLN A 36 32.01 2.61 -1.02
N ARG A 37 31.72 2.27 0.26
CA ARG A 37 32.22 1.05 0.91
C ARG A 37 31.40 -0.20 0.58
N GLU A 38 30.11 -0.06 0.22
CA GLU A 38 29.27 -1.18 -0.21
C GLU A 38 29.56 -1.69 -1.64
N ILE A 39 30.35 -0.96 -2.44
CA ILE A 39 30.71 -1.36 -3.82
C ILE A 39 31.95 -2.28 -3.87
N SER A 40 32.61 -2.60 -2.75
CA SER A 40 33.79 -3.49 -2.74
C SER A 40 33.45 -4.92 -2.26
N PRO A 41 33.41 -5.93 -3.15
CA PRO A 41 33.04 -7.28 -2.77
C PRO A 41 34.29 -8.05 -2.38
N LYS A 42 34.72 -8.01 -1.11
CA LYS A 42 35.67 -8.99 -0.53
C LYS A 42 35.89 -8.74 0.97
N THR A 43 35.08 -9.38 1.81
CA THR A 43 35.54 -9.79 3.14
C THR A 43 35.00 -11.18 3.46
N LYS A 44 35.95 -12.10 3.61
CA LYS A 44 35.76 -13.53 3.86
C LYS A 44 35.06 -13.78 5.20
N PHE A 45 34.13 -14.73 5.19
CA PHE A 45 33.52 -15.31 6.39
C PHE A 45 34.60 -15.96 7.27
N VAL A 46 34.70 -15.53 8.53
CA VAL A 46 35.47 -16.22 9.57
C VAL A 46 34.47 -16.92 10.50
N PRO A 47 34.55 -18.26 10.71
CA PRO A 47 33.61 -18.94 11.59
C PRO A 47 34.00 -18.70 13.05
N ARG A 48 33.09 -18.08 13.82
CA ARG A 48 33.26 -17.83 15.26
C ARG A 48 33.06 -19.13 16.03
N LYS A 49 34.10 -19.54 16.77
CA LYS A 49 34.13 -20.71 17.67
C LYS A 49 33.05 -20.62 18.76
N ARG A 50 32.43 -21.77 19.03
CA ARG A 50 31.45 -22.07 20.07
C ARG A 50 32.06 -21.80 21.46
N LEU A 51 31.54 -20.81 22.19
CA LEU A 51 31.92 -20.56 23.58
C LEU A 51 31.16 -21.53 24.50
N GLY A 52 31.91 -22.15 25.40
CA GLY A 52 31.49 -23.26 26.25
C GLY A 52 30.47 -22.89 27.32
N VAL A 53 29.62 -23.87 27.60
CA VAL A 53 28.73 -23.95 28.75
C VAL A 53 29.61 -24.19 29.98
N ASN A 54 29.66 -23.24 30.91
CA ASN A 54 30.16 -23.50 32.26
C ASN A 54 28.99 -23.51 33.25
N ARG A 55 29.04 -24.57 34.05
CA ARG A 55 28.14 -25.04 35.08
C ARG A 55 28.49 -24.31 36.39
N CYS A 56 27.50 -23.82 37.13
CA CYS A 56 27.59 -23.62 38.58
C CYS A 56 26.20 -23.89 39.18
N GLY A 57 26.18 -24.73 40.22
CA GLY A 57 24.96 -25.23 40.87
C GLY A 57 24.60 -24.51 42.17
N ALA A 58 23.46 -24.96 42.72
CA ALA A 58 22.98 -24.91 44.11
C ALA A 58 22.65 -23.51 44.68
N ASP A 59 21.54 -23.21 45.39
CA ASP A 59 20.55 -24.01 46.11
C ASP A 59 19.18 -23.30 46.30
N SER A 60 18.16 -24.14 46.55
CA SER A 60 16.95 -23.96 47.39
C SER A 60 15.74 -23.09 46.95
N SER A 61 14.62 -23.83 46.83
CA SER A 61 13.28 -23.58 47.39
C SER A 61 12.54 -22.25 47.15
N CYS A 62 11.52 -22.28 46.28
CA CYS A 62 10.11 -22.19 46.70
C CYS A 62 9.17 -22.45 45.51
N GLY A 63 8.20 -23.35 45.68
CA GLY A 63 7.24 -23.69 44.65
C GLY A 63 6.26 -22.55 44.39
N THR A 64 6.24 -22.05 43.16
CA THR A 64 5.07 -21.42 42.56
C THR A 64 5.02 -21.83 41.10
N SER A 65 3.85 -22.30 40.67
CA SER A 65 3.55 -22.80 39.33
C SER A 65 3.80 -21.71 38.28
N SER A 66 5.00 -21.69 37.73
CA SER A 66 5.37 -20.86 36.59
C SER A 66 5.38 -21.76 35.36
N GLN A 67 4.31 -21.69 34.57
CA GLN A 67 4.33 -22.19 33.20
C GLN A 67 5.46 -21.48 32.43
N PRO A 68 6.17 -22.19 31.53
CA PRO A 68 7.53 -21.82 31.19
C PRO A 68 7.58 -20.62 30.24
N VAL A 69 8.11 -19.49 30.73
CA VAL A 69 8.62 -18.38 29.91
C VAL A 69 9.77 -18.85 28.98
N SER A 70 10.37 -20.01 29.26
CA SER A 70 11.37 -20.64 28.38
C SER A 70 10.81 -21.08 27.03
N GLU A 71 9.55 -21.50 26.93
CA GLU A 71 8.95 -21.89 25.63
C GLU A 71 8.77 -20.71 24.68
N LEU A 72 8.50 -19.51 25.21
CA LEU A 72 8.42 -18.31 24.39
C LEU A 72 9.79 -17.94 23.80
N GLY A 73 10.85 -18.13 24.59
CA GLY A 73 12.24 -17.92 24.17
C GLY A 73 12.68 -18.89 23.06
N HIS A 74 12.31 -20.17 23.17
CA HIS A 74 12.62 -21.17 22.14
C HIS A 74 11.93 -20.89 20.80
N ASN A 75 10.71 -20.37 20.81
CA ASN A 75 9.97 -20.03 19.60
C ASN A 75 10.48 -18.75 18.91
N LEU A 76 11.01 -17.79 19.67
CA LEU A 76 11.58 -16.55 19.10
C LEU A 76 12.98 -16.74 18.51
N ILE A 77 13.77 -17.69 19.05
CA ILE A 77 15.16 -17.94 18.64
C ILE A 77 15.26 -18.84 17.39
N SER A 78 14.17 -19.49 16.96
CA SER A 78 14.16 -20.44 15.84
C SER A 78 14.48 -19.83 14.47
N TRP A 79 14.22 -18.54 14.23
CA TRP A 79 14.47 -17.87 12.95
C TRP A 79 15.95 -17.80 12.56
N LEU A 80 16.87 -17.90 13.54
CA LEU A 80 18.32 -17.86 13.31
C LEU A 80 18.92 -19.25 13.09
N SER A 81 18.16 -20.32 13.29
CA SER A 81 18.65 -21.69 13.09
C SER A 81 18.42 -22.12 11.65
N ARG A 82 19.52 -22.42 10.96
CA ARG A 82 19.53 -23.08 9.64
C ARG A 82 18.91 -24.48 9.79
N GLY A 83 17.58 -24.59 9.75
CA GLY A 83 16.88 -25.83 10.10
C GLY A 83 15.59 -26.03 9.32
N ASN A 84 15.65 -26.98 8.37
CA ASN A 84 14.56 -27.67 7.67
C ASN A 84 13.43 -26.81 7.06
N ALA A 85 13.18 -26.94 5.74
CA ALA A 85 12.13 -26.20 5.03
C ALA A 85 10.74 -26.37 5.67
N VAL A 86 10.48 -27.54 6.26
CA VAL A 86 9.25 -27.84 7.00
C VAL A 86 9.06 -26.90 8.21
N ASN A 87 10.12 -26.66 8.98
CA ASN A 87 10.07 -25.75 10.13
C ASN A 87 9.84 -24.30 9.69
N MET A 88 10.43 -23.91 8.55
CA MET A 88 10.18 -22.60 7.93
C MET A 88 8.73 -22.47 7.44
N PHE A 89 8.17 -23.50 6.81
CA PHE A 89 6.75 -23.52 6.40
C PHE A 89 5.80 -23.46 7.59
N GLN A 90 6.10 -24.21 8.66
CA GLN A 90 5.34 -24.16 9.92
C GLN A 90 5.34 -22.76 10.52
N MET A 91 6.46 -22.03 10.43
CA MET A 91 6.54 -20.66 10.92
C MET A 91 5.58 -19.68 10.23
N TYR A 92 5.29 -19.88 8.93
CA TYR A 92 4.30 -19.07 8.22
C TYR A 92 2.85 -19.36 8.65
N THR A 93 2.59 -20.53 9.23
CA THR A 93 1.25 -20.91 9.73
C THR A 93 1.05 -20.55 11.21
N LEU A 94 2.13 -20.23 11.92
CA LEU A 94 2.06 -19.86 13.33
C LEU A 94 1.66 -18.39 13.50
N PRO A 95 0.87 -18.07 14.54
CA PRO A 95 0.51 -16.68 14.83
C PRO A 95 1.75 -15.86 15.15
N LEU A 96 1.82 -14.66 14.58
CA LEU A 96 2.95 -13.73 14.73
C LEU A 96 3.09 -13.21 16.17
N LEU A 97 1.99 -13.13 16.91
CA LEU A 97 1.97 -12.66 18.29
C LEU A 97 1.54 -13.78 19.25
N PRO A 98 1.90 -13.70 20.54
CA PRO A 98 1.31 -14.56 21.55
C PRO A 98 -0.21 -14.44 21.59
N LYS A 99 -0.91 -15.55 21.87
CA LYS A 99 -2.39 -15.66 21.86
C LYS A 99 -3.10 -14.53 22.63
N MET A 100 -2.51 -14.07 23.74
CA MET A 100 -3.04 -12.99 24.58
C MET A 100 -3.35 -11.70 23.82
N HIS A 101 -2.54 -11.34 22.81
CA HIS A 101 -2.71 -10.09 22.06
C HIS A 101 -3.80 -10.17 20.98
N TYR A 102 -4.28 -11.36 20.65
CA TYR A 102 -5.43 -11.54 19.77
C TYR A 102 -6.76 -11.43 20.53
N THR A 103 -6.79 -11.87 21.78
CA THR A 103 -7.96 -11.74 22.66
C THR A 103 -8.06 -10.36 23.29
N GLN A 104 -6.92 -9.73 23.58
CA GLN A 104 -6.84 -8.37 24.10
C GLN A 104 -5.88 -7.55 23.23
N PRO A 105 -6.41 -6.83 22.22
CA PRO A 105 -5.57 -6.06 21.32
C PRO A 105 -4.81 -4.98 22.10
N LEU A 106 -3.54 -4.79 21.77
CA LEU A 106 -2.78 -3.68 22.33
C LEU A 106 -3.40 -2.36 21.87
N GLY A 107 -3.66 -1.45 22.81
CA GLY A 107 -4.06 -0.09 22.47
C GLY A 107 -2.97 0.61 21.66
N VAL A 108 -3.37 1.50 20.75
CA VAL A 108 -2.44 2.23 19.85
C VAL A 108 -1.32 2.91 20.64
N HIS A 109 -1.67 3.59 21.73
CA HIS A 109 -0.70 4.24 22.62
C HIS A 109 0.27 3.28 23.31
N LEU A 110 -0.17 2.06 23.64
CA LEU A 110 0.69 1.06 24.25
C LEU A 110 1.70 0.52 23.23
N ILE A 111 1.26 0.31 21.99
CA ILE A 111 2.15 -0.09 20.88
C ILE A 111 3.22 0.97 20.66
N GLU A 112 2.86 2.26 20.65
CA GLU A 112 3.80 3.37 20.50
C GLU A 112 4.84 3.39 21.63
N ARG A 113 4.41 3.24 22.88
CA ARG A 113 5.32 3.14 24.04
C ARG A 113 6.27 1.95 23.95
N LEU A 114 5.75 0.77 23.58
CA LEU A 114 6.58 -0.43 23.41
C LEU A 114 7.60 -0.26 22.27
N ARG A 115 7.21 0.37 21.16
CA ARG A 115 8.13 0.69 20.06
C ARG A 115 9.23 1.63 20.51
N TYR A 116 8.89 2.69 21.25
CA TYR A 116 9.86 3.63 21.81
C TYR A 116 10.88 2.92 22.72
N GLN A 117 10.40 2.08 23.65
CA GLN A 117 11.28 1.30 24.54
C GLN A 117 12.18 0.32 23.76
N THR A 118 11.60 -0.37 22.78
CA THR A 118 12.33 -1.30 21.92
C THR A 118 13.42 -0.58 21.13
N LEU A 119 13.11 0.60 20.60
CA LEU A 119 14.08 1.44 19.90
C LEU A 119 15.25 1.81 20.80
N ASN A 120 14.98 2.32 22.00
CA ASN A 120 16.04 2.67 22.95
C ASN A 120 16.93 1.47 23.27
N ALA A 121 16.33 0.29 23.45
CA ALA A 121 17.06 -0.95 23.70
C ALA A 121 17.91 -1.38 22.49
N VAL A 122 17.38 -1.29 21.27
CA VAL A 122 18.11 -1.62 20.04
C VAL A 122 19.22 -0.61 19.76
N ALA A 123 18.97 0.68 19.94
CA ALA A 123 19.97 1.74 19.81
C ALA A 123 21.13 1.56 20.80
N ALA A 124 20.84 1.24 22.06
CA ALA A 124 21.86 0.95 23.06
C ALA A 124 22.69 -0.32 22.76
N ARG A 125 22.11 -1.28 22.03
CA ARG A 125 22.81 -2.50 21.59
C ARG A 125 23.66 -2.24 20.35
N LEU A 126 23.14 -1.51 19.36
CA LEU A 126 23.82 -1.20 18.11
C LEU A 126 24.93 -0.14 18.29
N SER A 127 24.83 0.72 19.29
CA SER A 127 25.94 1.62 19.66
C SER A 127 27.16 0.90 20.19
N ARG A 128 26.99 -0.35 20.67
CA ARG A 128 28.06 -1.24 21.13
C ARG A 128 28.50 -2.27 20.09
N ALA A 129 27.88 -2.26 18.90
CA ALA A 129 28.26 -3.14 17.79
C ALA A 129 29.51 -2.58 17.07
N GLU A 130 30.18 -3.43 16.29
CA GLU A 130 31.30 -3.01 15.42
C GLU A 130 30.83 -3.07 13.95
N PRO A 131 30.69 -1.93 13.23
CA PRO A 131 30.87 -0.53 13.66
C PRO A 131 29.73 0.01 14.54
N PRO A 132 29.97 0.98 15.44
CA PRO A 132 28.94 1.55 16.29
C PRO A 132 27.98 2.39 15.45
N LEU A 133 26.67 2.10 15.53
CA LEU A 133 25.65 2.93 14.90
C LEU A 133 25.18 4.01 15.87
N GLY A 134 25.13 5.25 15.40
CA GLY A 134 24.55 6.37 16.12
C GLY A 134 23.05 6.16 16.34
N ARG A 135 22.52 6.70 17.44
CA ARG A 135 21.10 6.57 17.79
C ARG A 135 20.22 7.10 16.66
N GLU A 136 20.60 8.20 16.04
CA GLU A 136 19.92 8.83 14.91
C GLU A 136 19.79 7.89 13.70
N VAL A 137 20.82 7.09 13.43
CA VAL A 137 20.80 6.11 12.33
C VAL A 137 19.85 4.97 12.66
N VAL A 138 19.87 4.52 13.92
CA VAL A 138 18.97 3.47 14.40
C VAL A 138 17.51 3.95 14.40
N GLU A 139 17.26 5.18 14.84
CA GLU A 139 15.94 5.83 14.82
C GLU A 139 15.39 5.92 13.39
N TYR A 140 16.25 6.30 12.44
CA TYR A 140 15.92 6.33 11.01
C TYR A 140 15.67 4.93 10.43
N MET A 141 16.49 3.93 10.76
CA MET A 141 16.34 2.55 10.27
C MET A 141 15.10 1.84 10.83
N LEU A 142 14.69 2.15 12.06
CA LEU A 142 13.49 1.61 12.70
C LEU A 142 12.21 2.38 12.36
N ASP A 143 12.31 3.42 11.51
CA ASP A 143 11.19 4.22 11.01
C ASP A 143 10.32 4.76 12.16
N HIS A 144 10.96 5.27 13.23
CA HIS A 144 10.27 5.64 14.47
C HIS A 144 9.19 6.72 14.29
N ASP A 145 9.34 7.54 13.27
CA ASP A 145 8.49 8.70 12.96
C ASP A 145 7.25 8.32 12.12
N PHE A 146 6.58 7.21 12.45
CA PHE A 146 5.30 6.85 11.80
C PHE A 146 4.21 7.92 11.96
N HIS A 147 4.30 8.71 13.03
CA HIS A 147 3.33 9.73 13.42
C HIS A 147 3.64 11.11 12.80
N VAL A 148 4.86 11.31 12.29
CA VAL A 148 5.27 12.56 11.65
C VAL A 148 4.85 12.52 10.19
N TRP A 149 4.13 13.56 9.76
CA TRP A 149 3.71 13.69 8.38
C TRP A 149 4.91 14.04 7.47
N SER A 150 5.07 13.30 6.37
CA SER A 150 6.07 13.56 5.33
C SER A 150 5.44 13.44 3.94
N MET A 151 5.71 14.42 3.06
CA MET A 151 5.25 14.41 1.68
C MET A 151 5.81 13.20 0.90
N ARG A 152 7.06 12.81 1.13
CA ARG A 152 7.68 11.66 0.44
C ARG A 152 7.00 10.35 0.81
N ARG A 153 6.75 10.12 2.11
CA ARG A 153 6.10 8.89 2.60
C ARG A 153 4.66 8.77 2.09
N SER A 154 3.92 9.88 2.05
CA SER A 154 2.57 9.89 1.49
C SER A 154 2.56 9.62 -0.02
N LYS A 155 3.49 10.19 -0.80
CA LYS A 155 3.69 9.85 -2.22
C LYS A 155 4.00 8.38 -2.43
N ALA A 156 4.93 7.82 -1.67
CA ALA A 156 5.29 6.40 -1.77
C ALA A 156 4.09 5.49 -1.49
N ASN A 157 3.31 5.76 -0.44
CA ASN A 157 2.08 5.02 -0.16
C ASN A 157 1.03 5.20 -1.26
N PHE A 158 0.89 6.41 -1.83
CA PHE A 158 0.00 6.67 -2.95
C PHE A 158 0.40 5.88 -4.20
N PHE A 159 1.69 5.85 -4.58
CA PHE A 159 2.15 5.06 -5.72
C PHE A 159 1.98 3.56 -5.51
N ARG A 160 2.18 3.07 -4.27
CA ARG A 160 1.86 1.68 -3.91
C ARG A 160 0.37 1.38 -4.12
N LEU A 161 -0.51 2.29 -3.69
CA LEU A 161 -1.95 2.17 -3.93
C LEU A 161 -2.27 2.21 -5.43
N VAL A 162 -1.72 3.16 -6.18
CA VAL A 162 -1.89 3.27 -7.64
C VAL A 162 -1.43 2.00 -8.33
N ASN A 163 -0.32 1.38 -7.92
CA ASN A 163 0.12 0.10 -8.48
C ASN A 163 -0.90 -1.02 -8.25
N VAL A 164 -1.50 -1.08 -7.05
CA VAL A 164 -2.59 -2.04 -6.77
C VAL A 164 -3.80 -1.74 -7.66
N VAL A 165 -4.22 -0.48 -7.76
CA VAL A 165 -5.34 -0.06 -8.62
C VAL A 165 -5.03 -0.31 -10.09
N SER A 166 -3.78 -0.15 -10.54
CA SER A 166 -3.38 -0.35 -11.93
C SER A 166 -3.58 -1.80 -12.39
N SER A 167 -3.44 -2.77 -11.46
CA SER A 167 -3.73 -4.17 -11.74
C SER A 167 -5.22 -4.38 -12.01
N LEU A 168 -6.11 -3.70 -11.28
CA LEU A 168 -7.56 -3.72 -11.51
C LEU A 168 -7.91 -3.02 -12.83
N VAL A 169 -7.28 -1.88 -13.10
CA VAL A 169 -7.46 -1.14 -14.37
C VAL A 169 -7.03 -2.00 -15.56
N TRP A 170 -5.96 -2.79 -15.44
CA TRP A 170 -5.53 -3.70 -16.50
C TRP A 170 -6.59 -4.77 -16.79
N VAL A 171 -7.20 -5.36 -15.76
CA VAL A 171 -8.33 -6.30 -15.93
C VAL A 171 -9.53 -5.63 -16.59
N ALA A 172 -9.90 -4.42 -16.16
CA ALA A 172 -11.00 -3.68 -16.75
C ALA A 172 -10.74 -3.37 -18.24
N ARG A 173 -9.51 -2.96 -18.58
CA ARG A 173 -9.09 -2.74 -19.98
C ARG A 173 -9.08 -4.03 -20.79
N LEU A 174 -8.68 -5.15 -20.20
CA LEU A 174 -8.73 -6.46 -20.86
C LEU A 174 -10.18 -6.81 -21.22
N VAL A 175 -11.11 -6.69 -20.28
CA VAL A 175 -12.54 -6.93 -20.54
C VAL A 175 -13.07 -6.01 -21.64
N GLU A 176 -12.72 -4.71 -21.59
CA GLU A 176 -13.13 -3.76 -22.63
C GLU A 176 -12.48 -4.07 -24.00
N ALA A 177 -11.25 -4.57 -24.03
CA ALA A 177 -10.58 -5.02 -25.24
C ALA A 177 -11.31 -6.25 -25.86
N MET A 178 -11.73 -7.21 -25.04
CA MET A 178 -12.52 -8.35 -25.51
C MET A 178 -13.90 -7.90 -26.00
N ARG A 179 -14.51 -6.96 -25.29
CA ARG A 179 -15.84 -6.39 -25.57
C ARG A 179 -15.88 -5.47 -26.80
N SER A 180 -14.77 -4.85 -27.15
CA SER A 180 -14.64 -3.98 -28.34
C SER A 180 -14.40 -4.77 -29.63
N TRP A 181 -14.14 -6.09 -29.55
CA TRP A 181 -13.89 -6.97 -30.70
C TRP A 181 -12.80 -6.46 -31.65
N THR A 182 -11.80 -5.74 -31.11
CA THR A 182 -10.66 -5.22 -31.88
C THR A 182 -9.86 -6.36 -32.53
N LYS A 183 -9.75 -7.49 -31.83
CA LYS A 183 -9.15 -8.74 -32.33
C LYS A 183 -10.22 -9.84 -32.28
N PRO A 184 -10.96 -10.09 -33.37
CA PRO A 184 -12.14 -10.95 -33.34
C PRO A 184 -11.82 -12.38 -32.96
N VAL A 185 -10.66 -12.92 -33.37
CA VAL A 185 -10.22 -14.28 -32.99
C VAL A 185 -10.09 -14.40 -31.47
N CYS A 186 -9.39 -13.45 -30.83
CA CYS A 186 -9.22 -13.45 -29.37
C CYS A 186 -10.57 -13.31 -28.64
N SER A 187 -11.43 -12.39 -29.10
CA SER A 187 -12.77 -12.20 -28.54
C SER A 187 -13.64 -13.44 -28.67
N THR A 188 -13.63 -14.13 -29.82
CA THR A 188 -14.37 -15.38 -30.04
C THR A 188 -13.86 -16.49 -29.11
N VAL A 189 -12.54 -16.68 -28.99
CA VAL A 189 -11.96 -17.66 -28.06
C VAL A 189 -12.37 -17.38 -26.63
N PHE A 190 -12.36 -16.11 -26.21
CA PHE A 190 -12.81 -15.73 -24.86
C PHE A 190 -14.28 -16.02 -24.61
N VAL A 191 -15.16 -15.73 -25.57
CA VAL A 191 -16.58 -16.08 -25.49
C VAL A 191 -16.77 -17.61 -25.42
N ALA A 192 -16.01 -18.38 -26.21
CA ALA A 192 -16.05 -19.84 -26.18
C ALA A 192 -15.59 -20.41 -24.82
N VAL A 193 -14.48 -19.90 -24.27
CA VAL A 193 -14.00 -20.28 -22.92
C VAL A 193 -15.01 -19.88 -21.84
N PHE A 194 -15.62 -18.70 -21.95
CA PHE A 194 -16.69 -18.27 -21.04
C PHE A 194 -17.89 -19.22 -21.08
N LEU A 195 -18.37 -19.58 -22.28
CA LEU A 195 -19.47 -20.54 -22.43
C LEU A 195 -19.12 -21.91 -21.86
N PHE A 196 -17.90 -22.38 -22.10
CA PHE A 196 -17.40 -23.64 -21.54
C PHE A 196 -17.41 -23.61 -20.00
N MET A 197 -16.96 -22.51 -19.38
CA MET A 197 -17.01 -22.34 -17.92
C MET A 197 -18.43 -22.29 -17.36
N VAL A 198 -19.39 -21.72 -18.11
CA VAL A 198 -20.79 -21.68 -17.69
C VAL A 198 -21.48 -23.05 -17.79
N LEU A 199 -21.10 -23.87 -18.78
CA LEU A 199 -21.60 -25.24 -18.94
C LEU A 199 -21.16 -26.13 -17.76
N PHE A 200 -19.90 -25.98 -17.32
CA PHE A 200 -19.28 -26.76 -16.25
C PHE A 200 -18.85 -25.89 -15.06
N PRO A 201 -19.80 -25.42 -14.22
CA PRO A 201 -19.47 -24.52 -13.10
C PRO A 201 -18.60 -25.18 -12.03
N GLU A 202 -18.65 -26.51 -11.91
CA GLU A 202 -17.78 -27.29 -11.01
C GLU A 202 -16.30 -27.15 -11.37
N LEU A 203 -15.98 -26.84 -12.63
CA LEU A 203 -14.62 -26.65 -13.11
C LEU A 203 -14.08 -25.22 -12.87
N ILE A 204 -14.93 -24.27 -12.48
CA ILE A 204 -14.52 -22.88 -12.22
C ILE A 204 -13.50 -22.83 -11.09
N LEU A 205 -13.79 -23.51 -9.97
CA LEU A 205 -12.90 -23.48 -8.79
C LEU A 205 -11.56 -24.20 -9.06
N PRO A 206 -11.54 -25.43 -9.62
CA PRO A 206 -10.29 -26.09 -10.01
C PRO A 206 -9.47 -25.28 -11.02
N SER A 207 -10.10 -24.73 -12.06
CA SER A 207 -9.39 -23.94 -13.08
C SER A 207 -8.79 -22.65 -12.50
N LEU A 208 -9.47 -22.00 -11.56
CA LEU A 208 -8.95 -20.84 -10.84
C LEU A 208 -7.71 -21.21 -10.01
N PHE A 209 -7.75 -22.32 -9.27
CA PHE A 209 -6.59 -22.79 -8.50
C PHE A 209 -5.42 -23.19 -9.39
N LEU A 210 -5.67 -23.89 -10.50
CA LEU A 210 -4.64 -24.23 -11.48
C LEU A 210 -4.03 -22.98 -12.13
N TYR A 211 -4.85 -21.99 -12.48
CA TYR A 211 -4.37 -20.71 -13.00
C TYR A 211 -3.52 -19.97 -11.97
N ALA A 212 -3.99 -19.87 -10.71
CA ALA A 212 -3.24 -19.24 -9.63
C ALA A 212 -1.92 -19.97 -9.35
N ALA A 213 -1.92 -21.30 -9.39
CA ALA A 213 -0.71 -22.12 -9.24
C ALA A 213 0.25 -21.91 -10.40
N ALA A 214 -0.21 -21.92 -11.66
CA ALA A 214 0.62 -21.68 -12.83
C ALA A 214 1.23 -20.27 -12.83
N VAL A 215 0.43 -19.25 -12.49
CA VAL A 215 0.90 -17.88 -12.27
C VAL A 215 1.90 -17.83 -11.11
N GLY A 216 1.63 -18.55 -10.02
CA GLY A 216 2.51 -18.67 -8.86
C GLY A 216 3.87 -19.26 -9.24
N VAL A 217 3.90 -20.38 -9.96
CA VAL A 217 5.11 -21.03 -10.46
C VAL A 217 5.86 -20.12 -11.44
N TRP A 218 5.15 -19.47 -12.36
CA TRP A 218 5.75 -18.53 -13.29
C TRP A 218 6.40 -17.34 -12.58
N ARG A 219 5.70 -16.76 -11.59
CA ARG A 219 6.23 -15.69 -10.75
C ARG A 219 7.38 -16.16 -9.86
N PHE A 220 7.31 -17.39 -9.35
CA PHE A 220 8.37 -18.00 -8.55
C PHE A 220 9.67 -18.12 -9.35
N ARG A 221 9.60 -18.51 -10.62
CA ARG A 221 10.75 -18.54 -11.52
C ARG A 221 11.38 -17.16 -11.72
N LYS A 222 10.57 -16.10 -11.73
CA LYS A 222 11.00 -14.69 -11.87
C LYS A 222 11.26 -13.99 -10.54
N ARG A 223 11.26 -14.73 -9.42
CA ARG A 223 11.41 -14.15 -8.08
C ARG A 223 12.80 -13.52 -7.91
N PRO A 224 12.90 -12.27 -7.41
CA PRO A 224 14.16 -11.69 -6.97
C PRO A 224 14.81 -12.57 -5.89
N ARG A 225 16.06 -13.00 -6.11
CA ARG A 225 16.79 -13.89 -5.18
C ARG A 225 17.60 -13.16 -4.12
N HIS A 226 17.78 -11.85 -4.30
CA HIS A 226 18.50 -11.02 -3.34
C HIS A 226 17.59 -10.73 -2.14
N PRO A 227 18.16 -10.59 -0.93
CA PRO A 227 17.38 -10.15 0.23
C PRO A 227 16.67 -8.82 -0.11
N PRO A 228 15.50 -8.54 0.47
CA PRO A 228 14.84 -7.26 0.28
C PRO A 228 15.77 -6.17 0.83
N HIS A 229 16.51 -5.52 -0.07
CA HIS A 229 17.25 -4.31 0.26
C HIS A 229 16.21 -3.19 0.39
N MET A 230 16.54 -2.14 1.14
CA MET A 230 15.67 -0.98 1.23
C MET A 230 15.58 -0.34 -0.16
N ASP A 231 14.52 -0.68 -0.91
CA ASP A 231 14.36 -0.24 -2.29
C ASP A 231 14.12 1.27 -2.31
N ALA A 232 15.18 2.02 -2.62
CA ALA A 232 15.15 3.46 -2.76
C ALA A 232 14.07 3.92 -3.76
N ARG A 233 13.71 3.09 -4.74
CA ARG A 233 12.60 3.33 -5.68
C ARG A 233 11.22 3.22 -5.05
N ILE A 234 10.98 2.18 -4.24
CA ILE A 234 9.68 1.98 -3.57
C ILE A 234 9.46 3.06 -2.51
N SER A 235 10.53 3.48 -1.84
CA SER A 235 10.52 4.58 -0.86
C SER A 235 10.61 5.98 -1.49
N HIS A 236 10.64 6.10 -2.83
CA HIS A 236 10.83 7.36 -3.57
C HIS A 236 12.09 8.16 -3.16
N ALA A 237 13.12 7.51 -2.64
CA ALA A 237 14.38 8.11 -2.20
C ALA A 237 15.27 8.58 -3.37
N GLU A 238 15.11 8.05 -4.59
CA GLU A 238 15.91 8.44 -5.77
C GLU A 238 15.48 9.77 -6.42
N THR A 239 14.23 10.21 -6.20
CA THR A 239 13.65 11.40 -6.84
C THR A 239 13.23 12.48 -5.83
N VAL A 240 13.89 12.50 -4.66
CA VAL A 240 13.51 13.39 -3.55
C VAL A 240 13.94 14.82 -3.86
N PHE A 241 12.97 15.75 -3.81
CA PHE A 241 13.30 17.17 -3.85
C PHE A 241 14.01 17.56 -2.56
N PRO A 242 15.04 18.44 -2.62
CA PRO A 242 15.82 18.81 -1.43
C PRO A 242 14.95 19.38 -0.30
N ASP A 243 13.82 20.00 -0.64
CA ASP A 243 12.82 20.52 0.31
C ASP A 243 12.00 19.42 1.02
N GLU A 244 11.75 18.27 0.38
CA GLU A 244 11.04 17.15 1.02
C GLU A 244 11.92 16.41 2.02
N LEU A 245 13.22 16.31 1.73
CA LEU A 245 14.18 15.77 2.70
C LEU A 245 14.38 16.75 3.86
N ASP A 246 14.35 18.05 3.58
CA ASP A 246 14.44 19.11 4.58
C ASP A 246 13.24 19.17 5.53
N GLU A 247 12.06 18.74 5.07
CA GLU A 247 10.83 18.56 5.86
C GLU A 247 10.92 17.37 6.82
N GLU A 248 11.54 16.26 6.40
CA GLU A 248 11.71 15.08 7.25
C GLU A 248 12.72 15.29 8.39
N PHE A 249 13.70 16.16 8.18
CA PHE A 249 14.70 16.51 9.19
C PHE A 249 14.35 17.77 9.99
N ASP A 250 13.16 18.36 9.77
CA ASP A 250 12.71 19.53 10.52
C ASP A 250 12.11 19.09 11.86
N THR A 251 12.49 19.77 12.94
CA THR A 251 11.96 19.50 14.28
C THR A 251 10.54 20.08 14.41
N PHE A 252 9.74 19.54 15.32
CA PHE A 252 8.50 20.18 15.76
C PHE A 252 8.75 20.95 17.05
N PRO A 253 8.49 22.27 17.12
CA PRO A 253 8.02 23.18 16.07
C PRO A 253 9.09 23.54 15.01
N THR A 254 8.65 23.92 13.81
CA THR A 254 9.52 24.15 12.63
C THR A 254 10.65 25.12 12.91
N SER A 255 11.86 24.74 12.53
CA SER A 255 13.06 25.59 12.59
C SER A 255 13.19 26.52 11.38
N ARG A 256 12.25 26.44 10.43
CA ARG A 256 12.34 27.07 9.10
C ARG A 256 11.62 28.41 9.04
N GLY A 257 12.14 29.28 8.16
CA GLY A 257 11.56 30.59 7.92
C GLY A 257 10.14 30.50 7.34
N PHE A 258 9.35 31.54 7.61
CA PHE A 258 7.92 31.61 7.27
C PHE A 258 7.61 31.29 5.80
N GLU A 259 8.42 31.76 4.84
CA GLU A 259 8.17 31.54 3.41
C GLU A 259 8.26 30.07 2.98
N VAL A 260 9.14 29.29 3.60
CA VAL A 260 9.28 27.86 3.31
C VAL A 260 8.05 27.10 3.83
N VAL A 261 7.58 27.46 5.03
CA VAL A 261 6.37 26.90 5.63
C VAL A 261 5.14 27.22 4.78
N ARG A 262 5.01 28.47 4.31
CA ARG A 262 3.92 28.89 3.41
C ARG A 262 3.88 28.06 2.12
N MET A 263 5.03 27.90 1.48
CA MET A 263 5.14 27.12 0.25
C MET A 263 4.80 25.63 0.45
N ARG A 264 5.23 25.02 1.57
CA ARG A 264 4.85 23.64 1.94
C ARG A 264 3.34 23.52 2.19
N TYR A 265 2.76 24.48 2.90
CA TYR A 265 1.32 24.54 3.15
C TYR A 265 0.51 24.64 1.84
N ASP A 266 0.87 25.56 0.94
CA ASP A 266 0.17 25.74 -0.33
C ASP A 266 0.25 24.48 -1.21
N ARG A 267 1.40 23.80 -1.19
CA ARG A 267 1.58 22.50 -1.86
C ARG A 267 0.61 21.45 -1.32
N VAL A 268 0.54 21.27 -0.01
CA VAL A 268 -0.39 20.32 0.62
C VAL A 268 -1.83 20.68 0.29
N ARG A 269 -2.19 21.96 0.38
CA ARG A 269 -3.53 22.46 0.06
C ARG A 269 -3.93 22.15 -1.38
N SER A 270 -3.01 22.27 -2.34
CA SER A 270 -3.26 21.95 -3.74
C SER A 270 -3.55 20.46 -3.96
N ILE A 271 -2.82 19.57 -3.26
CA ILE A 271 -3.02 18.11 -3.34
C ILE A 271 -4.32 17.73 -2.64
N ALA A 272 -4.58 18.30 -1.46
CA ALA A 272 -5.82 18.11 -0.73
C ALA A 272 -7.04 18.51 -1.57
N GLY A 273 -6.98 19.61 -2.31
CA GLY A 273 -8.05 20.02 -3.23
C GLY A 273 -8.33 19.00 -4.35
N ARG A 274 -7.27 18.39 -4.92
CA ARG A 274 -7.43 17.30 -5.91
C ARG A 274 -8.03 16.05 -5.28
N ILE A 275 -7.61 15.69 -4.07
CA ILE A 275 -8.19 14.55 -3.35
C ILE A 275 -9.66 14.84 -3.02
N GLN A 276 -9.98 16.04 -2.56
CA GLN A 276 -11.34 16.47 -2.24
C GLN A 276 -12.27 16.38 -3.44
N THR A 277 -11.83 16.80 -4.63
CA THR A 277 -12.65 16.66 -5.85
C THR A 277 -12.93 15.20 -6.19
N VAL A 278 -11.93 14.32 -6.14
CA VAL A 278 -12.13 12.87 -6.38
C VAL A 278 -13.03 12.24 -5.32
N VAL A 279 -12.84 12.58 -4.05
CA VAL A 279 -13.68 12.08 -2.94
C VAL A 279 -15.12 12.60 -3.08
N GLY A 280 -15.31 13.86 -3.49
CA GLY A 280 -16.62 14.43 -3.77
C GLY A 280 -17.35 13.72 -4.93
N ASP A 281 -16.63 13.41 -6.00
CA ASP A 281 -17.17 12.61 -7.11
C ASP A 281 -17.57 11.20 -6.65
N MET A 282 -16.75 10.55 -5.83
CA MET A 282 -17.08 9.24 -5.25
C MET A 282 -18.26 9.30 -4.29
N ALA A 283 -18.33 10.34 -3.45
CA ALA A 283 -19.43 10.57 -2.52
C ALA A 283 -20.74 10.78 -3.29
N SER A 284 -20.75 11.63 -4.33
CA SER A 284 -21.95 11.85 -5.14
C SER A 284 -22.44 10.57 -5.83
N GLN A 285 -21.53 9.71 -6.30
CA GLN A 285 -21.88 8.39 -6.86
C GLN A 285 -22.44 7.45 -5.79
N GLY A 286 -21.84 7.45 -4.59
CA GLY A 286 -22.31 6.67 -3.44
C GLY A 286 -23.69 7.12 -2.97
N GLU A 287 -23.94 8.42 -2.89
CA GLU A 287 -25.24 8.99 -2.51
C GLU A 287 -26.33 8.65 -3.53
N ARG A 288 -26.02 8.70 -4.82
CA ARG A 288 -26.97 8.24 -5.87
C ARG A 288 -27.30 6.77 -5.73
N ALA A 289 -26.32 5.93 -5.40
CA ALA A 289 -26.55 4.51 -5.13
C ALA A 289 -27.34 4.29 -3.83
N GLN A 290 -27.05 5.06 -2.79
CA GLN A 290 -27.78 5.03 -1.53
C GLN A 290 -29.23 5.52 -1.72
N ALA A 291 -29.47 6.51 -2.56
CA ALA A 291 -30.80 7.01 -2.88
C ALA A 291 -31.67 5.90 -3.50
N LEU A 292 -31.09 5.04 -4.36
CA LEU A 292 -31.77 3.84 -4.87
C LEU A 292 -32.17 2.87 -3.76
N LEU A 293 -31.28 2.66 -2.79
CA LEU A 293 -31.48 1.71 -1.68
C LEU A 293 -32.37 2.27 -0.56
N SER A 294 -32.48 3.59 -0.43
CA SER A 294 -33.29 4.25 0.60
C SER A 294 -34.80 4.26 0.32
N TRP A 295 -35.22 3.76 -0.85
CA TRP A 295 -36.62 3.58 -1.27
C TRP A 295 -37.48 4.86 -1.24
N ARG A 296 -36.83 6.04 -1.16
CA ARG A 296 -37.48 7.33 -0.93
C ARG A 296 -38.33 7.80 -2.11
N ASP A 297 -37.98 7.39 -3.33
CA ASP A 297 -38.70 7.75 -4.56
C ASP A 297 -39.65 6.63 -5.00
N PRO A 298 -40.98 6.74 -4.78
CA PRO A 298 -41.92 5.65 -5.04
C PRO A 298 -41.93 5.17 -6.50
N ARG A 299 -41.64 6.06 -7.45
CA ARG A 299 -41.53 5.74 -8.88
C ARG A 299 -40.28 4.91 -9.20
N ALA A 300 -39.15 5.27 -8.61
CA ALA A 300 -37.90 4.51 -8.76
C ALA A 300 -38.05 3.13 -8.13
N THR A 301 -38.53 3.09 -6.88
CA THR A 301 -38.73 1.86 -6.11
C THR A 301 -39.68 0.91 -6.85
N PHE A 302 -40.77 1.41 -7.45
CA PHE A 302 -41.68 0.60 -8.26
C PHE A 302 -40.99 -0.04 -9.47
N ILE A 303 -40.22 0.73 -10.24
CA ILE A 303 -39.46 0.20 -11.40
C ILE A 303 -38.49 -0.90 -10.95
N PHE A 304 -37.77 -0.69 -9.85
CA PHE A 304 -36.86 -1.69 -9.30
C PHE A 304 -37.60 -2.92 -8.77
N LEU A 305 -38.73 -2.75 -8.07
CA LEU A 305 -39.51 -3.85 -7.53
C LEU A 305 -40.09 -4.73 -8.64
N VAL A 306 -40.65 -4.13 -9.69
CA VAL A 306 -41.10 -4.85 -10.90
C VAL A 306 -39.93 -5.57 -11.56
N PHE A 307 -38.78 -4.89 -11.71
CA PHE A 307 -37.56 -5.52 -12.24
C PHE A 307 -37.10 -6.71 -11.39
N TYR A 308 -37.10 -6.61 -10.06
CA TYR A 308 -36.75 -7.70 -9.16
C TYR A 308 -37.75 -8.86 -9.24
N LEU A 309 -39.05 -8.57 -9.32
CA LEU A 309 -40.09 -9.61 -9.43
C LEU A 309 -39.98 -10.36 -10.76
N VAL A 310 -39.84 -9.65 -11.88
CA VAL A 310 -39.60 -10.26 -13.21
C VAL A 310 -38.31 -11.06 -13.21
N SER A 311 -37.24 -10.53 -12.62
CA SER A 311 -35.96 -11.24 -12.51
C SER A 311 -36.10 -12.50 -11.66
N ALA A 312 -36.78 -12.44 -10.51
CA ALA A 312 -36.99 -13.58 -9.63
C ALA A 312 -37.77 -14.71 -10.34
N VAL A 313 -38.86 -14.37 -11.04
CA VAL A 313 -39.61 -15.33 -11.87
C VAL A 313 -38.72 -15.89 -12.97
N GLY A 314 -37.95 -15.03 -13.65
CA GLY A 314 -37.02 -15.45 -14.69
C GLY A 314 -35.95 -16.43 -14.20
N PHE A 315 -35.33 -16.17 -13.05
CA PHE A 315 -34.34 -17.06 -12.44
C PHE A 315 -34.94 -18.33 -11.83
N TYR A 316 -36.22 -18.31 -11.44
CA TYR A 316 -36.93 -19.50 -10.98
C TYR A 316 -37.23 -20.47 -12.15
N VAL A 317 -37.69 -19.93 -13.29
CA VAL A 317 -38.06 -20.74 -14.45
C VAL A 317 -36.84 -21.20 -15.25
N VAL A 318 -35.81 -20.35 -15.36
CA VAL A 318 -34.64 -20.60 -16.20
C VAL A 318 -33.45 -21.06 -15.35
N PRO A 319 -32.77 -22.18 -15.68
CA PRO A 319 -31.59 -22.60 -14.94
C PRO A 319 -30.53 -21.50 -14.95
N VAL A 320 -29.89 -21.28 -13.79
CA VAL A 320 -28.88 -20.21 -13.59
C VAL A 320 -27.76 -20.25 -14.64
N LYS A 321 -27.42 -21.44 -15.15
CA LYS A 321 -26.44 -21.60 -16.24
C LYS A 321 -26.87 -20.85 -17.51
N LEU A 322 -28.13 -20.98 -17.92
CA LEU A 322 -28.61 -20.37 -19.15
C LEU A 322 -28.74 -18.85 -19.00
N THR A 323 -29.19 -18.37 -17.83
CA THR A 323 -29.28 -16.92 -17.59
C THR A 323 -27.90 -16.25 -17.61
N VAL A 324 -26.90 -16.85 -16.97
CA VAL A 324 -25.51 -16.34 -16.99
C VAL A 324 -24.92 -16.42 -18.39
N ALA A 325 -25.15 -17.50 -19.14
CA ALA A 325 -24.68 -17.63 -20.52
C ALA A 325 -25.27 -16.54 -21.42
N VAL A 326 -26.59 -16.34 -21.39
CA VAL A 326 -27.28 -15.32 -22.20
C VAL A 326 -26.87 -13.92 -21.79
N ALA A 327 -26.79 -13.63 -20.49
CA ALA A 327 -26.34 -12.34 -19.98
C ALA A 327 -24.89 -12.02 -20.38
N GLY A 328 -24.00 -13.00 -20.26
CA GLY A 328 -22.60 -12.87 -20.68
C GLY A 328 -22.44 -12.67 -22.19
N LEU A 329 -23.16 -13.46 -23.00
CA LEU A 329 -23.21 -13.28 -24.46
C LEU A 329 -23.76 -11.92 -24.86
N TYR A 330 -24.80 -11.43 -24.16
CA TYR A 330 -25.35 -10.11 -24.38
C TYR A 330 -24.33 -9.00 -24.04
N TYR A 331 -23.61 -9.16 -22.93
CA TYR A 331 -22.59 -8.21 -22.50
C TYR A 331 -21.38 -8.17 -23.45
N LEU A 332 -20.92 -9.34 -23.88
CA LEU A 332 -19.79 -9.55 -24.80
C LEU A 332 -20.18 -9.40 -26.28
N ARG A 333 -21.42 -9.02 -26.59
CA ARG A 333 -21.95 -8.90 -27.95
C ARG A 333 -21.06 -8.04 -28.87
N PRO A 334 -20.86 -8.44 -30.14
CA PRO A 334 -20.10 -7.67 -31.13
C PRO A 334 -20.58 -6.22 -31.27
N PRO A 335 -19.67 -5.27 -31.51
CA PRO A 335 -19.98 -3.85 -31.59
C PRO A 335 -20.98 -3.51 -32.72
N ARG A 336 -21.07 -4.33 -33.77
CA ARG A 336 -22.04 -4.16 -34.88
C ARG A 336 -23.50 -4.18 -34.40
N PHE A 337 -23.78 -4.86 -33.30
CA PHE A 337 -25.14 -4.96 -32.73
C PHE A 337 -25.33 -4.03 -31.53
N ARG A 338 -24.43 -3.07 -31.29
CA ARG A 338 -24.48 -2.15 -30.16
C ARG A 338 -24.81 -0.74 -30.63
N ARG A 339 -25.89 -0.16 -30.10
CA ARG A 339 -26.21 1.26 -30.26
C ARG A 339 -25.26 2.09 -29.37
N ARG A 340 -24.68 3.18 -29.89
CA ARG A 340 -23.74 4.05 -29.16
C ARG A 340 -24.40 5.02 -28.15
N LEU A 341 -25.68 4.86 -27.86
CA LEU A 341 -26.40 5.71 -26.92
C LEU A 341 -26.14 5.27 -25.46
N PRO A 342 -26.10 6.21 -24.49
CA PRO A 342 -26.04 5.87 -23.07
C PRO A 342 -27.22 4.96 -22.70
N SER A 343 -26.96 3.93 -21.89
CA SER A 343 -28.01 2.99 -21.51
C SER A 343 -29.11 3.69 -20.70
N ARG A 344 -30.36 3.27 -20.88
CA ARG A 344 -31.52 3.85 -20.17
C ARG A 344 -31.32 3.84 -18.65
N GLY A 345 -30.71 2.79 -18.10
CA GLY A 345 -30.36 2.71 -16.68
C GLY A 345 -29.26 3.68 -16.23
N LEU A 346 -28.24 3.92 -17.05
CA LEU A 346 -27.19 4.89 -16.72
C LEU A 346 -27.73 6.34 -16.77
N SER A 347 -28.61 6.63 -17.72
CA SER A 347 -29.31 7.92 -17.81
C SER A 347 -30.26 8.13 -16.63
N PHE A 348 -30.91 7.06 -16.15
CA PHE A 348 -31.72 7.11 -14.93
C PHE A 348 -30.83 7.32 -13.68
N PHE A 349 -29.72 6.59 -13.57
CA PHE A 349 -28.80 6.72 -12.44
C PHE A 349 -28.22 8.14 -12.29
N ARG A 350 -27.88 8.78 -13.42
CA ARG A 350 -27.40 10.17 -13.43
C ARG A 350 -28.47 11.20 -13.05
N ARG A 351 -29.75 10.85 -13.13
CA ARG A 351 -30.87 11.73 -12.77
C ARG A 351 -31.30 11.59 -11.30
N LEU A 352 -30.73 10.64 -10.57
CA LEU A 352 -31.00 10.48 -9.15
C LEU A 352 -30.38 11.64 -8.35
N PRO A 353 -31.06 12.08 -7.28
CA PRO A 353 -30.57 13.18 -6.46
C PRO A 353 -29.21 12.81 -5.83
N SER A 354 -28.25 13.72 -5.93
CA SER A 354 -27.01 13.74 -5.14
C SER A 354 -27.11 14.87 -4.12
N ARG A 355 -26.64 14.65 -2.89
CA ARG A 355 -26.64 15.69 -1.84
C ARG A 355 -25.50 16.70 -2.04
N ALA A 356 -24.63 16.48 -3.02
CA ALA A 356 -23.67 17.48 -3.48
C ALA A 356 -24.32 18.85 -3.77
N ASP A 357 -25.56 18.87 -4.30
CA ASP A 357 -26.28 20.12 -4.60
C ASP A 357 -26.88 20.81 -3.35
N SER A 358 -26.80 20.15 -2.18
CA SER A 358 -27.26 20.68 -0.89
C SER A 358 -26.11 21.12 0.03
N LEU A 359 -24.86 21.02 -0.44
CA LEU A 359 -23.68 21.53 0.25
C LEU A 359 -23.44 22.99 -0.19
N LEU A 360 -23.20 23.87 0.79
CA LEU A 360 -22.86 25.28 0.60
C LEU A 360 -21.39 25.48 0.22
#